data_AF-A0A2K8ZAJ3-F1
#
_entry.id   AF-A0A2K8ZAJ3-F1
#
_cell.length_a   1.000
_cell.length_b   1.000
_cell.length_c   1.000
_cell.angle_alpha   90.00
_cell.angle_beta   90.00
_cell.angle_gamma   90.00
#
_symmetry.space_group_name_H-M   'P 1'
#
loop_
_entity.id
_entity.type
_entity.pdbx_description
1 polymer ?
#
loop_
_entity_poly.entity_id
_entity_poly.type
_entity_poly.pdbx_seq_one_letter_code
_entity_poly.pdbx_strand_id
1 'polypeptide(L)' 'MPWYVLFIKSRNEKKEAQKLRERNIEVYYPLVKKKRQWSDRIRIIEELLFSSYCFINLEKHQRDQVFGITGIVR' A
#
# COMPACT_ATOMS: atom_id res chain seq x y z
N MET A 1 10.28 -0.35 -16.78
CA MET A 1 10.36 -1.21 -15.59
C MET A 1 8.99 -1.85 -15.32
N PRO A 2 8.95 -3.09 -14.79
CA PRO A 2 7.69 -3.79 -14.53
C PRO A 2 7.02 -3.36 -13.22
N TRP A 3 5.70 -3.23 -13.25
CA TRP A 3 4.87 -3.02 -12.07
C TRP A 3 4.42 -4.37 -11.50
N TYR A 4 4.52 -4.51 -10.18
CA TYR A 4 4.02 -5.66 -9.44
C TYR A 4 2.94 -5.25 -8.47
N VAL A 5 2.02 -6.17 -8.21
CA VAL A 5 1.01 -6.04 -7.17
C VAL A 5 1.51 -6.76 -5.93
N LEU A 6 1.43 -6.06 -4.81
CA LEU A 6 1.84 -6.56 -3.51
C LEU A 6 0.62 -6.63 -2.58
N PHE A 7 0.47 -7.75 -1.89
CA PHE A 7 -0.51 -7.88 -0.82
C PHE A 7 0.13 -7.54 0.53
N ILE A 8 -0.48 -6.60 1.24
CA ILE A 8 -0.04 -6.13 2.56
C ILE A 8 -1.09 -6.50 3.57
N LYS A 9 -0.66 -6.99 4.75
CA LYS A 9 -1.59 -7.25 5.84
C LYS A 9 -2.35 -5.97 6.22
N SER A 10 -3.67 -6.08 6.29
CA SER A 10 -4.57 -4.93 6.54
C SER A 10 -4.16 -4.13 7.78
N ARG A 11 -4.32 -2.79 7.71
CA ARG A 11 -3.98 -1.77 8.73
C ARG A 11 -2.52 -1.31 8.76
N ASN A 12 -1.60 -1.98 8.05
CA ASN A 12 -0.19 -1.57 7.99
C ASN A 12 0.21 -0.93 6.65
N GLU A 13 -0.72 -0.75 5.71
CA GLU A 13 -0.41 -0.36 4.33
C GLU A 13 0.43 0.92 4.25
N LYS A 14 0.06 1.95 5.02
CA LYS A 14 0.77 3.23 5.05
C LYS A 14 2.20 3.09 5.58
N LYS A 15 2.39 2.25 6.59
CA LYS A 15 3.69 2.00 7.22
C LYS A 15 4.61 1.20 6.29
N GLU A 16 4.08 0.14 5.68
CA GLU A 16 4.86 -0.68 4.75
C GLU A 16 5.20 0.07 3.47
N ALA A 17 4.27 0.88 2.93
CA ALA A 17 4.55 1.76 1.79
C ALA A 17 5.68 2.76 2.10
N GLN A 18 5.74 3.29 3.32
CA GLN A 18 6.81 4.18 3.74
C GLN A 18 8.16 3.44 3.80
N LYS A 19 8.23 2.25 4.39
CA LYS A 19 9.46 1.44 4.42
C LYS A 19 9.96 1.07 3.02
N LEU A 20 9.04 0.77 2.11
CA LEU A 20 9.38 0.51 0.71
C LEU A 20 9.99 1.76 0.05
N ARG A 21 9.41 2.94 0.29
CA ARG A 21 9.98 4.22 -0.19
C ARG A 21 11.36 4.51 0.41
N GLU A 22 11.56 4.21 1.69
CA GLU A 22 12.88 4.34 2.36
C GLU A 22 13.95 3.43 1.71
N ARG A 23 13.55 2.31 1.10
CA ARG A 23 14.42 1.44 0.31
C ARG A 23 14.60 1.89 -1.15
N ASN A 24 14.20 3.11 -1.49
CA ASN A 24 14.19 3.66 -2.85
C ASN A 24 13.34 2.84 -3.85
N ILE A 25 12.32 2.13 -3.37
CA ILE A 25 11.36 1.44 -4.23
C ILE A 25 10.21 2.40 -4.52
N GLU A 26 9.84 2.51 -5.80
CA GLU A 26 8.69 3.31 -6.20
C GLU A 26 7.40 2.57 -5.84
N VAL A 27 6.53 3.24 -5.09
CA VAL A 27 5.35 2.65 -4.46
C VAL A 27 4.14 3.53 -4.75
N TYR A 28 3.11 2.91 -5.31
CA TYR A 28 1.84 3.52 -5.63
C TYR A 28 0.68 2.80 -4.92
N TYR A 29 -0.09 3.56 -4.14
CA TYR A 29 -1.32 3.08 -3.52
C TYR A 29 -2.43 4.09 -3.80
N PRO A 30 -3.41 3.76 -4.65
CA PRO A 30 -4.47 4.70 -5.00
C PRO A 30 -5.36 4.98 -3.79
N LEU A 31 -5.51 6.26 -3.43
CA LEU A 31 -6.42 6.73 -2.39
C LEU A 31 -7.67 7.32 -3.04
N VAL A 32 -8.83 7.00 -2.47
CA VAL A 32 -10.13 7.55 -2.87
C VAL A 32 -10.81 8.21 -1.68
N LYS A 33 -11.47 9.34 -1.94
CA LYS A 33 -12.28 10.04 -0.95
C LYS A 33 -13.67 9.40 -0.92
N LYS A 34 -14.06 8.80 0.20
CA LYS A 34 -15.43 8.31 0.42
C LYS A 34 -16.10 9.06 1.55
N LYS A 35 -17.39 9.34 1.36
CA LYS A 35 -18.26 9.91 2.38
C LYS A 35 -18.72 8.79 3.29
N ARG A 36 -18.24 8.78 4.54
CA ARG A 36 -18.65 7.82 5.57
C ARG A 36 -19.62 8.49 6.52
N GLN A 37 -20.76 7.83 6.74
CA GLN A 37 -21.75 8.23 7.72
C GLN A 37 -21.58 7.36 8.96
N TRP A 38 -21.45 8.00 10.11
CA TRP A 38 -21.65 7.44 11.43
C TRP A 38 -23.02 7.87 11.94
N SER A 39 -23.51 7.20 12.99
CA SER A 39 -24.84 7.46 13.54
C SER A 39 -25.10 8.93 13.85
N ASP A 40 -24.07 9.68 14.25
CA ASP A 40 -24.17 11.10 14.61
C ASP A 40 -23.60 12.07 13.56
N ARG A 41 -22.76 11.61 12.62
CA ARG A 41 -21.95 12.49 11.76
C ARG A 41 -21.68 11.93 10.38
N ILE A 42 -21.45 12.83 9.43
CA ILE A 42 -20.95 12.50 8.10
C ILE A 42 -19.56 13.12 7.95
N ARG A 43 -18.57 12.33 7.52
CA ARG A 43 -17.22 12.82 7.22
C ARG A 43 -16.72 12.24 5.91
N ILE A 44 -16.00 13.05 5.15
CA ILE A 44 -15.22 12.58 4.00
C ILE A 44 -13.91 12.02 4.56
N ILE A 45 -13.67 10.74 4.30
CA ILE A 45 -12.43 10.04 4.67
C ILE A 45 -11.68 9.64 3.41
N GLU A 46 -10.35 9.59 3.50
CA GLU A 46 -9.51 8.99 2.47
C GLU A 46 -9.26 7.54 2.85
N GLU A 47 -9.59 6.63 1.93
CA GLU A 47 -9.30 5.21 2.06
C GLU A 47 -8.63 4.68 0.80
N LEU A 48 -7.99 3.52 0.90
CA LEU A 48 -7.40 2.87 -0.25
C LEU A 48 -8.50 2.42 -1.22
N LEU A 49 -8.32 2.72 -2.50
CA LEU A 49 -9.20 2.23 -3.56
C LEU A 49 -9.19 0.69 -3.60
N PHE A 50 -8.02 0.10 -3.38
CA PHE A 50 -7.83 -1.34 -3.20
C PHE A 50 -7.26 -1.60 -1.80
N SER A 51 -8.12 -2.01 -0.87
CA SER A 51 -7.69 -2.35 0.48
C SER A 51 -6.69 -3.49 0.46
N SER A 52 -5.60 -3.37 1.24
CA SER A 52 -4.55 -4.39 1.36
C SER A 52 -3.74 -4.68 0.09
N TYR A 53 -3.89 -3.86 -0.95
CA TYR A 53 -3.07 -3.93 -2.17
C TYR A 53 -2.21 -2.69 -2.34
N CYS A 54 -0.98 -2.89 -2.81
CA CYS A 54 -0.08 -1.82 -3.18
C CYS A 54 0.63 -2.16 -4.49
N PHE A 55 0.83 -1.17 -5.34
CA PHE A 55 1.59 -1.33 -6.57
C PHE A 55 3.01 -0.88 -6.32
N ILE A 56 3.97 -1.65 -6.82
CA ILE A 56 5.38 -1.35 -6.69
C ILE A 56 6.06 -1.48 -8.05
N ASN A 57 6.98 -0.57 -8.32
CA ASN A 57 7.79 -0.59 -9.52
C ASN A 57 9.23 -0.89 -9.10
N LEU A 58 9.74 -2.04 -9.55
CA LEU A 58 11.09 -2.51 -9.27
C LEU A 58 11.59 -3.45 -10.36
N GLU A 59 12.90 -3.61 -10.42
CA GLU A 59 13.50 -4.60 -11.31
C GLU A 59 13.38 -6.01 -10.75
N LYS A 60 13.37 -7.04 -11.63
CA LYS A 60 13.25 -8.45 -11.20
C LYS A 60 14.30 -8.84 -10.16
N HIS A 61 15.51 -8.29 -10.23
CA HIS A 61 16.59 -8.58 -9.31
C HIS A 61 16.36 -8.02 -7.89
N GLN A 62 15.50 -7.01 -7.73
CA GLN A 62 15.20 -6.36 -6.46
C GLN A 62 13.96 -6.97 -5.77
N ARG A 63 13.33 -7.98 -6.38
CA ARG A 63 12.10 -8.59 -5.88
C ARG A 63 12.23 -9.12 -4.47
N ASP A 64 13.37 -9.71 -4.13
CA ASP A 64 13.58 -10.28 -2.79
C ASP A 64 13.73 -9.21 -1.70
N GLN A 65 14.13 -7.98 -2.06
CA GLN A 65 14.24 -6.88 -1.10
C GLN A 65 12.89 -6.49 -0.50
N VAL A 66 11.80 -6.76 -1.23
CA VAL A 66 10.43 -6.48 -0.81
C VAL A 66 10.02 -7.44 0.31
N PHE A 67 10.28 -8.75 0.17
CA PHE A 67 9.87 -9.76 1.16
C PHE A 67 10.60 -9.66 2.51
N GLY A 68 11.71 -8.91 2.58
CA GLY A 68 12.40 -8.62 3.83
C GLY A 68 11.68 -7.61 4.74
N ILE A 69 10.50 -7.12 4.35
CA ILE A 69 9.71 -6.18 5.14
C ILE A 69 8.60 -6.93 5.90
N THR A 70 8.56 -6.77 7.22
CA THR A 70 7.54 -7.37 8.08
C THR A 70 6.14 -6.89 7.71
N GLY A 71 5.23 -7.81 7.39
CA GLY A 71 3.82 -7.49 7.08
C GLY A 71 3.46 -7.61 5.60
N ILE A 72 4.45 -7.89 4.75
CA ILE A 72 4.25 -8.28 3.35
C ILE A 72 3.96 -9.78 3.27
N VAL A 73 2.95 -10.15 2.51
CA VAL A 73 2.57 -11.54 2.27
C VAL A 73 3.14 -11.99 0.92
N ARG A 74 3.56 -13.26 0.85
CA ARG A 74 4.13 -13.87 -0.36
C ARG A 74 3.08 -14.32 -1.35
#